data_AF-G9L204-F1
#
_entry.id   AF-G9L204-F1
#
_cell.length_a   1.000
_cell.length_b   1.000
_cell.length_c   1.000
_cell.angle_alpha   90.00
_cell.angle_beta   90.00
_cell.angle_gamma   90.00
#
_symmetry.space_group_name_H-M   'P 1'
#
loop_
_entity.id
_entity.type
_entity.pdbx_description
1 polymer ?
#
loop_
_entity_poly.entity_id
_entity_poly.type
_entity_poly.pdbx_seq_one_letter_code
_entity_poly.pdbx_strand_id
1 'polypeptide(L)' 'PPCVNPGNPVFSCMLDPKTLYTATSLSKPKMIMYKTNSSNYGEFLPKPQFFPCNYTPRDQVFSNHIRATGFYQNNSL' A
#
# COMPACT_ATOMS: atom_id res chain seq x y z
N PRO A 1 -25.05 -15.88 22.89
CA PRO A 1 -26.25 -15.02 22.89
C PRO A 1 -26.07 -13.80 21.97
N PRO A 2 -27.03 -13.45 21.10
CA PRO A 2 -26.95 -12.21 20.34
C PRO A 2 -27.07 -11.05 21.33
N CYS A 3 -26.22 -10.03 21.19
CA CYS A 3 -26.25 -8.86 22.06
C CYS A 3 -27.50 -8.05 21.71
N VAL A 4 -28.55 -8.14 22.53
CA VAL A 4 -29.90 -7.64 22.16
C VAL A 4 -30.10 -6.16 22.46
N ASN A 5 -29.14 -5.45 23.07
CA ASN A 5 -29.16 -3.98 23.11
C ASN A 5 -27.82 -3.43 23.66
N PRO A 6 -26.91 -2.93 22.82
CA PRO A 6 -25.77 -2.19 23.30
C PRO A 6 -26.24 -0.76 23.51
N GLY A 7 -26.66 -0.43 24.74
CA GLY A 7 -27.06 0.94 25.11
C GLY A 7 -26.01 2.01 24.77
N ASN A 8 -24.77 1.59 24.44
CA ASN A 8 -23.77 2.35 23.70
C ASN A 8 -23.17 1.51 22.54
N PRO A 9 -23.53 1.77 21.27
CA PRO A 9 -23.10 0.99 20.10
C PRO A 9 -21.60 1.07 19.81
N VAL A 10 -20.87 1.98 20.46
CA VAL A 10 -19.43 2.15 20.21
C VAL A 10 -18.61 0.99 20.77
N PHE A 11 -19.09 0.29 21.81
CA PHE A 11 -18.24 -0.68 22.54
C PHE A 11 -18.90 -2.01 22.92
N SER A 12 -20.24 -2.13 22.97
CA SER A 12 -20.85 -3.36 23.52
C SER A 12 -21.01 -4.50 22.50
N CYS A 13 -20.77 -4.24 21.22
CA CYS A 13 -20.61 -5.25 20.19
C CYS A 13 -19.39 -4.88 19.35
N MET A 14 -18.19 -5.20 19.84
CA MET A 14 -16.97 -5.01 19.05
C MET A 14 -17.13 -5.82 17.76
N LEU A 15 -17.47 -5.13 16.67
CA LEU A 15 -17.64 -5.74 15.35
C LEU A 15 -16.35 -6.48 15.01
N ASP A 16 -16.48 -7.66 14.41
CA ASP A 16 -15.32 -8.40 13.95
C ASP A 16 -14.54 -7.48 13.00
N PRO A 17 -13.23 -7.22 13.22
CA PRO A 17 -12.41 -6.43 12.33
C PRO A 17 -12.55 -6.84 10.85
N LYS A 18 -12.83 -8.10 10.56
CA LYS A 18 -13.06 -8.61 9.19
C LYS A 18 -14.31 -8.04 8.52
N THR A 19 -15.27 -7.57 9.30
CA THR A 19 -16.53 -6.96 8.83
C THR A 19 -16.44 -5.44 8.69
N LEU A 20 -15.35 -4.83 9.14
CA LEU A 20 -15.14 -3.38 9.01
C LEU A 20 -14.65 -3.04 7.61
N TYR A 21 -15.17 -1.96 7.04
CA TYR A 21 -14.74 -1.41 5.76
C TYR A 21 -13.73 -0.28 5.98
N THR A 22 -12.69 -0.25 5.16
CA THR A 22 -11.71 0.84 5.08
C THR A 22 -11.90 1.63 3.79
N ALA A 23 -11.34 2.84 3.73
CA ALA A 23 -11.42 3.68 2.54
C ALA A 23 -10.70 3.08 1.32
N THR A 24 -9.76 2.15 1.52
CA THR A 24 -8.97 1.51 0.46
C THR A 24 -8.96 -0.01 0.61
N SER A 25 -9.08 -0.75 -0.49
CA SER A 25 -8.97 -2.22 -0.48
C SER A 25 -7.60 -2.74 -0.04
N LEU A 26 -6.58 -1.87 -0.07
CA LEU A 26 -5.20 -2.15 0.32
C LEU A 26 -4.94 -1.90 1.81
N SER A 27 -5.83 -1.21 2.53
CA SER A 27 -5.69 -1.00 3.97
C SER A 27 -6.39 -2.09 4.76
N LYS A 28 -5.70 -2.62 5.77
CA LYS A 28 -6.26 -3.65 6.65
C LYS A 28 -7.27 -3.01 7.61
N PRO A 29 -8.53 -3.49 7.66
CA PRO A 29 -9.47 -3.02 8.65
C PRO A 29 -8.97 -3.34 10.06
N LYS A 30 -9.00 -2.32 10.92
CA LYS A 30 -8.65 -2.41 12.33
C LYS A 30 -9.73 -1.77 13.18
N MET A 31 -9.99 -2.38 14.31
CA MET A 31 -10.85 -1.81 15.33
C MET A 31 -10.22 -0.53 15.89
N ILE A 32 -11.05 0.50 16.12
CA ILE A 32 -10.59 1.84 16.51
C ILE A 32 -9.74 1.86 17.79
N MET A 33 -10.04 0.99 18.77
CA MET A 33 -9.29 0.88 20.03
C MET A 33 -7.85 0.37 19.83
N TYR A 34 -7.57 -0.29 18.70
CA TYR A 34 -6.25 -0.82 18.34
C TYR A 34 -5.61 -0.07 17.16
N LYS A 35 -6.12 1.12 16.82
CA LYS A 35 -5.56 1.95 15.76
C LYS A 35 -4.22 2.53 16.23
N THR A 36 -3.15 2.24 15.50
CA THR A 36 -1.79 2.73 15.77
C THR A 36 -1.39 3.76 14.71
N ASN A 37 -0.40 4.61 14.98
CA ASN A 37 0.10 5.57 13.97
C ASN A 37 0.57 4.89 12.68
N SER A 38 1.11 3.67 12.79
CA SER A 38 1.49 2.86 11.63
C SER A 38 0.31 2.45 10.74
N SER A 39 -0.92 2.45 11.24
CA SER A 39 -2.11 2.17 10.43
C SER A 39 -2.56 3.33 9.55
N ASN A 40 -1.97 4.52 9.71
CA ASN A 40 -2.26 5.67 8.85
C ASN A 40 -1.58 5.54 7.47
N TYR A 41 -0.50 4.74 7.37
CA TYR A 41 0.14 4.47 6.08
C TYR A 41 -0.81 3.66 5.19
N GLY A 42 -1.13 4.19 4.00
CA GLY A 42 -2.03 3.55 3.03
C GLY A 42 -3.53 3.71 3.33
N GLU A 43 -3.90 4.49 4.36
CA GLU A 43 -5.31 4.78 4.69
C GLU A 43 -5.98 5.69 3.63
N PHE A 44 -5.20 6.53 2.96
CA PHE A 44 -5.71 7.47 1.96
C PHE A 44 -5.69 6.87 0.54
N LEU A 45 -6.79 7.08 -0.19
CA LEU A 45 -6.82 6.83 -1.63
C LEU A 45 -5.98 7.87 -2.37
N PRO A 46 -5.07 7.46 -3.28
CA PRO A 46 -4.40 8.40 -4.14
C PRO A 46 -5.44 9.07 -5.05
N LYS A 47 -5.51 10.40 -5.01
CA LYS A 47 -6.33 11.21 -5.90
C LYS A 47 -5.47 11.75 -7.05
N PRO A 48 -6.04 12.06 -8.22
CA PRO A 48 -5.33 12.65 -9.35
C PRO A 48 -4.41 13.83 -8.98
N GLN A 49 -4.78 14.64 -7.99
CA GLN A 49 -4.00 15.81 -7.54
C GLN A 49 -2.70 15.45 -6.80
N PHE A 50 -2.54 14.21 -6.32
CA PHE A 50 -1.30 13.77 -5.67
C PHE A 50 -0.26 13.26 -6.68
N PHE A 51 -0.65 13.02 -7.92
CA PHE A 51 0.28 12.53 -8.94
C PHE A 51 1.11 13.70 -9.49
N PRO A 52 2.40 13.46 -9.80
CA PRO A 52 3.20 14.44 -10.50
C PRO A 52 2.61 14.68 -11.90
N CYS A 53 2.67 15.92 -12.38
CA CYS A 53 2.23 16.24 -13.75
C CYS A 53 3.08 15.56 -14.82
N ASN A 54 4.37 15.31 -14.53
CA ASN A 54 5.29 14.62 -15.41
C ASN A 54 6.15 13.65 -14.59
N TYR A 55 6.32 12.44 -15.11
CA TYR A 55 7.22 11.43 -14.55
C TYR A 55 8.10 10.89 -15.68
N THR A 56 9.41 11.11 -15.57
CA THR A 56 10.39 10.60 -16.53
C THR A 56 11.13 9.43 -15.89
N PRO A 57 10.71 8.17 -16.14
CA PRO A 57 11.41 7.01 -15.59
C PRO A 57 12.83 6.96 -16.15
N ARG A 58 13.78 6.57 -15.30
CA ARG A 58 15.14 6.30 -15.75
C ARG A 58 15.16 4.94 -16.46
N ASP A 59 15.37 4.96 -17.77
CA ASP A 59 15.61 3.73 -18.53
C ASP A 59 17.04 3.22 -18.29
N GLN A 60 17.16 1.93 -17.99
CA GLN A 60 18.43 1.23 -17.80
C GLN A 60 18.52 -0.04 -18.66
N VAL A 61 17.60 -0.25 -19.60
CA VAL A 61 17.57 -1.46 -20.45
C VAL A 61 18.89 -1.63 -21.19
N PHE A 62 19.40 -0.58 -21.83
CA PHE A 62 20.69 -0.62 -22.54
C PHE A 62 21.86 -0.96 -21.61
N SER A 63 21.98 -0.27 -20.46
CA SER A 63 23.06 -0.52 -19.51
C SER A 63 23.01 -1.92 -18.92
N ASN A 64 21.81 -2.44 -18.65
CA ASN A 64 21.62 -3.81 -18.18
C ASN A 64 22.02 -4.83 -19.25
N HIS A 65 21.71 -4.56 -20.52
CA HIS A 65 22.14 -5.40 -21.64
C HIS A 65 23.66 -5.47 -21.74
N ILE A 66 24.36 -4.32 -21.77
CA ILE A 66 25.83 -4.29 -21.79
C ILE A 66 26.45 -5.01 -20.60
N ARG A 67 25.88 -4.84 -19.40
CA ARG A 67 26.33 -5.56 -18.19
C ARG A 67 26.18 -7.08 -18.35
N ALA A 68 25.07 -7.54 -18.94
CA ALA A 68 24.80 -8.96 -19.12
C ALA A 68 25.66 -9.61 -20.21
N THR A 69 25.96 -8.88 -21.30
CA THR A 69 26.75 -9.40 -22.43
C THR A 69 28.26 -9.28 -22.24
N GLY A 70 28.71 -8.57 -21.21
CA GLY A 70 30.12 -8.32 -20.95
C GLY A 70 30.71 -7.21 -21.81
N PHE A 71 31.93 -6.79 -21.48
CA PHE A 71 32.64 -5.72 -22.18
C PHE A 71 33.26 -6.22 -23.48
N TYR A 72 33.33 -5.34 -24.47
CA TYR A 72 34.10 -5.57 -25.70
C TYR A 72 35.54 -5.95 -25.36
N GLN A 73 36.01 -7.07 -25.89
CA GLN A 73 37.42 -7.48 -25.82
C GLN A 73 38.03 -7.31 -27.20
N ASN A 74 39.10 -6.50 -27.31
CA ASN A 74 39.85 -6.39 -28.55
C ASN A 74 40.85 -7.55 -28.64
N ASN A 75 40.57 -8.50 -29.53
CA ASN A 75 41.40 -9.68 -29.78
C ASN A 75 42.21 -9.56 -31.09
N SER A 76 42.51 -8.33 -31.54
CA SER A 76 43.36 -8.12 -32.73
C SER A 76 44.81 -8.53 -32.46
N LEU A 77 45.41 -9.26 -33.41
CA LEU A 77 46.82 -9.70 -33.43
C LEU A 77 47.78 -8.56 -33.80
#